data_AF-A0A1G6AZP8-F1
#
_entry.id   AF-A0A1G6AZP8-F1
#
_cell.length_a   1.000
_cell.length_b   1.000
_cell.length_c   1.000
_cell.angle_alpha   90.00
_cell.angle_beta   90.00
_cell.angle_gamma   90.00
#
_symmetry.space_group_name_H-M   'P 1'
#
loop_
_entity.id
_entity.type
_entity.pdbx_description
1 polymer ?
#
loop_
_entity_poly.entity_id
_entity_poly.type
_entity_poly.pdbx_seq_one_letter_code
_entity_poly.pdbx_strand_id
1 'polypeptide(L)'
;MMRFFALGLGGMALATSLILPVHTVQAEVVGAAAAVRPSSTGTPPGGSSRTLQAGTKIVSQERIKTTGGGSLQVMFNDKSTMTIGPNSDLVIDKFVYNPKASGGNFAASLTKGALRFVGGQISHTTGATINTPVATLVIRGGAALVSHDSACQAKSTASRKSCTKVVCTGGACSVKSRINSRTFQLRINQAVEVGGLGAVEFNVSSVTLNDVAKGGSGGIVVGRTKGDSAKFTGKSTIDRTIIEQSPEPPPPPPP
;
A
#
# COMPACT_ATOMS: atom_id res chain seq x y z
N MET A 1 34.76 8.72 -84.23
CA MET A 1 34.80 7.72 -83.15
C MET A 1 34.96 8.45 -81.82
N MET A 2 33.97 8.33 -80.92
CA MET A 2 34.09 8.24 -79.44
C MET A 2 34.92 9.35 -78.70
N ARG A 3 34.50 10.11 -77.67
CA ARG A 3 33.61 9.88 -76.49
C ARG A 3 33.27 11.21 -75.77
N PHE A 4 32.21 11.14 -74.96
CA PHE A 4 31.67 12.04 -73.93
C PHE A 4 32.67 12.62 -72.90
N PHE A 5 32.36 13.82 -72.36
CA PHE A 5 32.27 14.04 -70.90
C PHE A 5 31.41 15.28 -70.58
N ALA A 6 30.41 15.10 -69.71
CA ALA A 6 29.42 16.09 -69.30
C ALA A 6 29.87 16.86 -68.04
N LEU A 7 29.61 18.17 -67.98
CA LEU A 7 29.82 19.02 -66.80
C LEU A 7 28.45 19.46 -66.26
N GLY A 8 28.08 18.97 -65.07
CA GLY A 8 26.87 19.38 -64.36
C GLY A 8 27.15 20.52 -63.39
N LEU A 9 26.37 21.59 -63.44
CA LEU A 9 26.31 22.62 -62.38
C LEU A 9 25.19 22.26 -61.39
N GLY A 10 25.57 22.07 -60.13
CA GLY A 10 24.69 21.66 -59.03
C GLY A 10 23.81 22.80 -58.50
N GLY A 11 22.52 22.53 -58.36
CA GLY A 11 21.59 23.35 -57.59
C GLY A 11 21.66 23.00 -56.10
N MET A 12 22.04 23.98 -55.28
CA MET A 12 22.08 23.89 -53.82
C MET A 12 20.66 24.04 -53.26
N ALA A 13 20.00 22.93 -52.92
CA ALA A 13 18.73 22.95 -52.20
C ALA A 13 18.99 23.20 -50.70
N LEU A 14 18.58 24.37 -50.19
CA LEU A 14 18.56 24.67 -48.76
C LEU A 14 17.53 23.76 -48.06
N ALA A 15 18.00 22.77 -47.31
CA ALA A 15 17.18 21.97 -46.42
C ALA A 15 16.92 22.75 -45.11
N THR A 16 15.73 23.31 -44.95
CA THR A 16 15.26 23.89 -43.68
C THR A 16 14.95 22.78 -42.69
N SER A 17 15.86 22.58 -41.73
CA SER A 17 15.72 21.59 -40.67
C SER A 17 14.67 22.04 -39.64
N LEU A 18 13.55 21.32 -39.58
CA LEU A 18 12.45 21.56 -38.63
C LEU A 18 12.84 21.02 -37.25
N ILE A 19 13.28 21.90 -36.35
CA ILE A 19 13.63 21.54 -34.97
C ILE A 19 12.34 21.34 -34.17
N LEU A 20 11.97 20.09 -33.91
CA LEU A 20 10.85 19.76 -33.02
C LEU A 20 11.27 20.01 -31.56
N PRO A 21 10.48 20.77 -30.76
CA PRO A 21 10.78 20.99 -29.36
C PRO A 21 10.62 19.69 -28.58
N VAL A 22 11.73 19.17 -28.06
CA VAL A 22 11.74 18.05 -27.11
C VAL A 22 11.16 18.56 -25.79
N HIS A 23 9.89 18.26 -25.54
CA HIS A 23 9.26 18.55 -24.26
C HIS A 23 9.77 17.57 -23.21
N THR A 24 10.58 18.05 -22.27
CA THR A 24 10.96 17.30 -21.08
C THR A 24 9.76 17.21 -20.16
N VAL A 25 9.07 16.07 -20.16
CA VAL A 25 7.99 15.79 -19.19
C VAL A 25 8.64 15.55 -17.83
N GLN A 26 8.71 16.60 -17.02
CA GLN A 26 9.17 16.50 -15.63
C GLN A 26 8.07 15.81 -14.80
N ALA A 27 8.42 14.74 -14.09
CA ALA A 27 7.48 14.05 -13.22
C ALA A 27 7.00 14.98 -12.09
N GLU A 28 5.68 15.05 -11.91
CA GLU A 28 5.04 15.91 -10.91
C GLU A 28 5.39 15.47 -9.49
N VAL A 29 5.70 16.43 -8.60
CA VAL A 29 5.96 16.16 -7.18
C VAL A 29 4.63 15.94 -6.45
N VAL A 30 4.44 14.74 -5.91
CA VAL A 30 3.19 14.29 -5.30
C VAL A 30 3.20 14.38 -3.77
N GLY A 31 4.38 14.51 -3.18
CA GLY A 31 4.58 14.58 -1.74
C GLY A 31 6.04 14.55 -1.32
N ALA A 32 6.28 14.23 -0.06
CA ALA A 32 7.62 14.12 0.51
C ALA A 32 7.73 12.96 1.51
N ALA A 33 8.94 12.41 1.63
CA ALA A 33 9.31 11.49 2.70
C ALA A 33 9.30 12.23 4.04
N ALA A 34 8.36 11.88 4.92
CA ALA A 34 8.22 12.50 6.24
C ALA A 34 9.13 11.84 7.29
N ALA A 35 9.25 10.51 7.25
CA ALA A 35 10.12 9.75 8.14
C ALA A 35 10.74 8.57 7.38
N VAL A 36 12.02 8.30 7.63
CA VAL A 36 12.74 7.23 6.95
C VAL A 36 13.60 6.47 7.95
N ARG A 37 13.48 5.15 7.96
CA ARG A 37 14.54 4.29 8.46
C ARG A 37 15.47 3.99 7.27
N PRO A 38 16.79 4.23 7.40
CA PRO A 38 17.76 3.97 6.35
C PRO A 38 17.56 2.57 5.72
N SER A 39 17.95 2.41 4.46
CA SER A 39 17.63 1.27 3.58
C SER A 39 16.26 1.32 2.87
N SER A 40 15.81 2.53 2.55
CA SER A 40 14.71 2.79 1.62
C SER A 40 15.22 3.53 0.38
N THR A 41 14.88 3.07 -0.82
CA THR A 41 15.29 3.68 -2.10
C THR A 41 14.09 4.05 -2.95
N GLY A 42 14.19 5.15 -3.68
CA GLY A 42 13.24 5.58 -4.69
C GLY A 42 13.87 5.58 -6.08
N THR A 43 13.10 5.24 -7.10
CA THR A 43 13.49 5.32 -8.51
C THR A 43 12.43 6.13 -9.25
N PRO A 44 12.67 7.44 -9.48
CA PRO A 44 11.79 8.27 -10.30
C PRO A 44 11.67 7.73 -11.73
N PRO A 45 10.59 8.01 -12.46
CA PRO A 45 10.47 7.65 -13.87
C PRO A 45 11.59 8.31 -14.68
N GLY A 46 12.31 7.51 -15.49
CA GLY A 46 13.46 7.99 -16.27
C GLY A 46 14.71 8.37 -15.44
N GLY A 47 14.66 8.19 -14.12
CA GLY A 47 15.75 8.51 -13.20
C GLY A 47 16.49 7.26 -12.68
N SER A 48 17.60 7.49 -12.01
CA SER A 48 18.35 6.44 -11.31
C SER A 48 17.81 6.20 -9.89
N SER A 49 18.04 4.99 -9.38
CA SER A 49 17.73 4.66 -7.99
C SER A 49 18.56 5.51 -7.03
N ARG A 50 17.92 6.04 -5.99
CA ARG A 50 18.52 6.90 -4.98
C ARG A 50 18.00 6.55 -3.59
N THR A 51 18.84 6.74 -2.57
CA THR A 51 18.42 6.59 -1.18
C THR A 51 17.44 7.72 -0.81
N LEU A 52 16.35 7.36 -0.14
CA LEU A 52 15.38 8.31 0.36
C LEU A 52 15.79 8.75 1.77
N GLN A 53 15.62 10.05 2.05
CA GLN A 53 15.84 10.66 3.37
C GLN A 53 14.62 11.51 3.73
N ALA A 54 14.47 11.90 4.99
CA ALA A 54 13.43 12.85 5.37
C ALA A 54 13.54 14.14 4.53
N GLY A 55 12.40 14.70 4.12
CA GLY A 55 12.33 15.86 3.21
C GLY A 55 12.52 15.53 1.74
N THR A 56 12.88 14.30 1.39
CA THR A 56 13.03 13.89 -0.01
C THR A 56 11.70 14.02 -0.75
N LYS A 57 11.69 14.80 -1.84
CA LYS A 57 10.53 14.90 -2.73
C LYS A 57 10.24 13.55 -3.39
N ILE A 58 8.98 13.18 -3.40
CA ILE A 58 8.45 11.99 -4.07
C ILE A 58 7.66 12.46 -5.28
N VAL A 59 7.88 11.80 -6.43
CA VAL A 59 7.22 12.13 -7.69
C VAL A 59 6.24 11.04 -8.12
N SER A 60 5.34 11.41 -9.04
CA SER A 60 4.44 10.45 -9.67
C SER A 60 5.23 9.38 -10.43
N GLN A 61 4.70 8.16 -10.46
CA GLN A 61 5.32 6.97 -11.07
C GLN A 61 6.66 6.55 -10.44
N GLU A 62 7.02 7.11 -9.29
CA GLU A 62 8.22 6.70 -8.56
C GLU A 62 8.02 5.31 -7.94
N ARG A 63 9.01 4.43 -8.17
CA ARG A 63 9.08 3.12 -7.52
C ARG A 63 9.85 3.22 -6.22
N ILE A 64 9.25 2.76 -5.13
CA ILE A 64 9.83 2.76 -3.79
C ILE A 64 10.11 1.32 -3.38
N LYS A 65 11.33 1.08 -2.88
CA LYS A 65 11.76 -0.21 -2.32
C LYS A 65 12.30 -0.04 -0.91
N THR A 66 11.98 -0.96 -0.03
CA THR A 66 12.54 -1.05 1.33
C THR A 66 13.18 -2.42 1.55
N THR A 67 14.28 -2.47 2.30
CA THR A 67 14.89 -3.74 2.74
C THR A 67 14.25 -4.23 4.05
N GLY A 68 14.76 -5.32 4.63
CA GLY A 68 14.24 -5.89 5.88
C GLY A 68 14.34 -4.98 7.11
N GLY A 69 15.25 -3.99 7.12
CA GLY A 69 15.34 -2.97 8.17
C GLY A 69 14.75 -1.62 7.80
N GLY A 70 14.35 -1.44 6.52
CA GLY A 70 13.89 -0.19 5.95
C GLY A 70 12.41 0.05 6.18
N SER A 71 12.04 1.30 6.38
CA SER A 71 10.65 1.75 6.41
C SER A 71 10.59 3.21 5.96
N LEU A 72 9.50 3.59 5.32
CA LEU A 72 9.31 4.94 4.79
C LEU A 72 7.90 5.42 5.11
N GLN A 73 7.76 6.64 5.61
CA GLN A 73 6.49 7.36 5.63
C GLN A 73 6.51 8.46 4.57
N VAL A 74 5.51 8.47 3.71
CA VAL A 74 5.27 9.51 2.70
C VAL A 74 4.05 10.34 3.13
N MET A 75 4.20 11.65 3.10
CA MET A 75 3.12 12.63 3.23
C MET A 75 2.81 13.19 1.85
N PHE A 76 1.57 13.00 1.38
CA PHE A 76 1.14 13.49 0.08
C PHE A 76 0.54 14.88 0.17
N ASN A 77 0.46 15.57 -0.98
CA ASN A 77 -0.05 16.94 -1.06
C ASN A 77 -1.55 17.04 -0.67
N ASP A 78 -2.32 15.96 -0.83
CA ASP A 78 -3.74 15.89 -0.45
C ASP A 78 -3.96 15.62 1.07
N LYS A 79 -2.88 15.67 1.85
CA LYS A 79 -2.82 15.35 3.29
C LYS A 79 -3.01 13.87 3.64
N SER A 80 -3.06 12.97 2.65
CA SER A 80 -2.96 11.54 2.93
C SER A 80 -1.54 11.16 3.35
N THR A 81 -1.42 10.05 4.07
CA THR A 81 -0.13 9.47 4.43
C THR A 81 -0.07 8.00 4.07
N MET A 82 1.12 7.56 3.63
CA MET A 82 1.41 6.15 3.37
C MET A 82 2.67 5.75 4.11
N THR A 83 2.55 4.77 4.99
CA THR A 83 3.68 4.14 5.66
C THR A 83 3.98 2.82 4.98
N ILE A 84 5.19 2.66 4.47
CA ILE A 84 5.69 1.50 3.76
C ILE A 84 6.61 0.75 4.71
N GLY A 85 6.25 -0.51 4.98
CA GLY A 85 6.97 -1.39 5.89
C GLY A 85 8.20 -2.04 5.24
N PRO A 86 8.90 -2.90 5.98
CA PRO A 86 10.06 -3.63 5.48
C PRO A 86 9.77 -4.54 4.29
N ASN A 87 10.81 -4.85 3.52
CA ASN A 87 10.78 -5.77 2.37
C ASN A 87 9.72 -5.42 1.31
N SER A 88 9.38 -4.14 1.18
CA SER A 88 8.31 -3.68 0.31
C SER A 88 8.80 -3.23 -1.04
N ASP A 89 7.92 -3.35 -2.03
CA ASP A 89 8.15 -2.85 -3.38
C ASP A 89 6.83 -2.30 -3.94
N LEU A 90 6.78 -0.97 -4.08
CA LEU A 90 5.58 -0.21 -4.38
C LEU A 90 5.84 0.82 -5.48
N VAL A 91 4.82 1.12 -6.28
CA VAL A 91 4.82 2.23 -7.24
C VAL A 91 3.64 3.16 -6.95
N ILE A 92 3.87 4.47 -7.04
CA ILE A 92 2.80 5.47 -7.01
C ILE A 92 2.31 5.65 -8.45
N ASP A 93 1.34 4.84 -8.86
CA ASP A 93 0.90 4.77 -10.27
C ASP A 93 0.29 6.08 -10.76
N LYS A 94 -0.54 6.72 -9.92
CA LYS A 94 -1.23 7.95 -10.27
C LYS A 94 -1.50 8.79 -9.03
N PHE A 95 -1.17 10.06 -9.12
CA PHE A 95 -1.57 11.06 -8.14
C PHE A 95 -1.94 12.32 -8.89
N VAL A 96 -3.22 12.68 -8.86
CA VAL A 96 -3.75 13.90 -9.46
C VAL A 96 -4.53 14.61 -8.36
N TYR A 97 -4.04 15.77 -7.97
CA TYR A 97 -4.64 16.56 -6.91
C TYR A 97 -4.62 18.04 -7.28
N ASN A 98 -5.79 18.69 -7.18
CA ASN A 98 -5.88 20.14 -7.29
C ASN A 98 -6.63 20.65 -6.06
N PRO A 99 -6.00 21.43 -5.17
CA PRO A 99 -6.65 21.91 -3.94
C PRO A 99 -7.81 22.88 -4.21
N LYS A 100 -7.91 23.45 -5.42
CA LYS A 100 -9.00 24.35 -5.82
C LYS A 100 -10.16 23.63 -6.50
N ALA A 101 -10.00 22.35 -6.88
CA ALA A 101 -11.03 21.56 -7.52
C ALA A 101 -11.53 20.46 -6.59
N SER A 102 -12.82 20.16 -6.65
CA SER A 102 -13.36 19.00 -5.94
C SER A 102 -12.96 17.71 -6.66
N GLY A 103 -12.07 16.93 -6.05
CA GLY A 103 -11.74 15.58 -6.50
C GLY A 103 -10.25 15.35 -6.74
N GLY A 104 -9.96 14.22 -7.40
CA GLY A 104 -8.60 13.80 -7.69
C GLY A 104 -8.54 12.30 -7.97
N ASN A 105 -7.33 11.80 -8.16
CA ASN A 105 -7.09 10.39 -8.37
C ASN A 105 -5.84 9.96 -7.60
N PHE A 106 -5.99 8.94 -6.76
CA PHE A 106 -4.90 8.30 -6.07
C PHE A 106 -4.89 6.82 -6.43
N ALA A 107 -3.79 6.35 -7.01
CA ALA A 107 -3.54 4.94 -7.27
C ALA A 107 -2.09 4.58 -6.94
N ALA A 108 -1.90 3.48 -6.22
CA ALA A 108 -0.60 2.88 -5.99
C ALA A 108 -0.67 1.36 -6.14
N SER A 109 0.46 0.74 -6.48
CA SER A 109 0.59 -0.71 -6.67
C SER A 109 1.63 -1.26 -5.73
N LEU A 110 1.23 -2.19 -4.84
CA LEU A 110 2.09 -2.94 -3.94
C LEU A 110 2.35 -4.33 -4.53
N THR A 111 3.59 -4.57 -4.93
CA THR A 111 4.01 -5.86 -5.52
C THR A 111 4.53 -6.86 -4.50
N LYS A 112 5.00 -6.39 -3.33
CA LYS A 112 5.32 -7.21 -2.14
C LYS A 112 5.47 -6.32 -0.90
N GLY A 113 5.41 -6.93 0.27
CA GLY A 113 5.63 -6.28 1.57
C GLY A 113 4.35 -5.77 2.18
N ALA A 114 4.41 -4.63 2.87
CA ALA A 114 3.25 -4.09 3.58
C ALA A 114 3.20 -2.56 3.56
N LEU A 115 1.99 -2.02 3.60
CA LEU A 115 1.76 -0.59 3.78
C LEU A 115 0.57 -0.33 4.70
N ARG A 116 0.60 0.85 5.33
CA ARG A 116 -0.54 1.52 5.93
C ARG A 116 -0.87 2.74 5.08
N PHE A 117 -2.13 2.88 4.69
CA PHE A 117 -2.63 4.10 4.08
C PHE A 117 -3.59 4.79 5.05
N VAL A 118 -3.43 6.10 5.22
CA VAL A 118 -4.37 6.96 5.92
C VAL A 118 -4.83 8.03 4.94
N GLY A 119 -6.13 8.05 4.69
CA GLY A 119 -6.76 8.86 3.67
C GLY A 119 -6.67 10.36 3.92
N GLY A 120 -6.55 11.10 2.83
CA GLY A 120 -6.64 12.55 2.75
C GLY A 120 -7.83 12.98 1.91
N GLN A 121 -7.77 14.17 1.34
CA GLN A 121 -8.88 14.79 0.61
C GLN A 121 -9.38 13.97 -0.58
N ILE A 122 -8.48 13.32 -1.34
CA ILE A 122 -8.89 12.47 -2.48
C ILE A 122 -9.70 11.27 -1.98
N SER A 123 -9.27 10.65 -0.88
CA SER A 123 -9.94 9.45 -0.36
C SER A 123 -11.36 9.72 0.13
N HIS A 124 -11.66 10.96 0.56
CA HIS A 124 -13.01 11.38 0.97
C HIS A 124 -13.93 11.71 -0.19
N THR A 125 -13.39 11.91 -1.40
CA THR A 125 -14.16 12.27 -2.60
C THR A 125 -14.28 11.09 -3.55
N THR A 126 -13.21 10.73 -4.25
CA THR A 126 -13.21 9.66 -5.26
C THR A 126 -12.71 8.32 -4.72
N GLY A 127 -11.98 8.35 -3.60
CA GLY A 127 -11.35 7.17 -3.01
C GLY A 127 -9.90 6.97 -3.46
N ALA A 128 -9.13 6.26 -2.65
CA ALA A 128 -7.75 5.89 -2.96
C ALA A 128 -7.67 4.41 -3.36
N THR A 129 -7.00 4.12 -4.47
CA THR A 129 -6.88 2.75 -4.99
C THR A 129 -5.51 2.18 -4.66
N ILE A 130 -5.49 0.99 -4.04
CA ILE A 130 -4.28 0.21 -3.82
C ILE A 130 -4.40 -1.10 -4.58
N ASN A 131 -3.51 -1.34 -5.53
CA ASN A 131 -3.46 -2.55 -6.31
C ASN A 131 -2.43 -3.52 -5.73
N THR A 132 -2.76 -4.79 -5.79
CA THR A 132 -1.82 -5.90 -5.59
C THR A 132 -1.95 -6.86 -6.77
N PRO A 133 -0.99 -7.76 -6.99
CA PRO A 133 -1.09 -8.75 -8.07
C PRO A 133 -2.40 -9.56 -8.07
N VAL A 134 -3.00 -9.82 -6.91
CA VAL A 134 -4.22 -10.65 -6.77
C VAL A 134 -5.49 -9.89 -6.38
N ALA A 135 -5.41 -8.60 -6.04
CA ALA A 135 -6.57 -7.85 -5.57
C ALA A 135 -6.44 -6.34 -5.86
N THR A 136 -7.57 -5.67 -6.08
CA THR A 136 -7.69 -4.21 -6.09
C THR A 136 -8.49 -3.77 -4.88
N LEU A 137 -7.91 -2.92 -4.05
CA LEU A 137 -8.54 -2.27 -2.90
C LEU A 137 -8.89 -0.82 -3.27
N VAL A 138 -10.09 -0.38 -2.91
CA VAL A 138 -10.51 1.02 -2.94
C VAL A 138 -10.87 1.45 -1.51
N ILE A 139 -10.20 2.49 -1.01
CA ILE A 139 -10.37 3.05 0.34
C ILE A 139 -11.14 4.37 0.22
N ARG A 140 -12.29 4.46 0.90
CA ARG A 140 -13.13 5.66 0.95
C ARG A 140 -13.13 6.25 2.36
N GLY A 141 -12.51 7.41 2.53
CA GLY A 141 -12.57 8.26 3.72
C GLY A 141 -12.05 7.62 5.02
N GLY A 142 -10.86 7.01 5.00
CA GLY A 142 -10.34 6.34 6.18
C GLY A 142 -8.96 5.72 6.01
N ALA A 143 -8.69 4.62 6.71
CA ALA A 143 -7.36 4.03 6.77
C ALA A 143 -7.39 2.51 6.59
N ALA A 144 -6.40 1.96 5.90
CA ALA A 144 -6.26 0.52 5.71
C ALA A 144 -4.81 0.06 5.88
N LEU A 145 -4.66 -1.16 6.36
CA LEU A 145 -3.41 -1.91 6.32
C LEU A 145 -3.50 -2.93 5.19
N VAL A 146 -2.46 -3.01 4.37
CA VAL A 146 -2.37 -3.94 3.25
C VAL A 146 -1.02 -4.64 3.30
N SER A 147 -1.01 -5.96 3.23
CA SER A 147 0.22 -6.73 3.05
C SER A 147 0.06 -7.72 1.91
N HIS A 148 1.11 -7.90 1.13
CA HIS A 148 1.16 -8.84 0.02
C HIS A 148 2.43 -9.67 0.06
N ASP A 149 2.26 -10.99 0.09
CA ASP A 149 3.37 -11.95 -0.09
C ASP A 149 3.48 -12.35 -1.56
N SER A 150 4.58 -11.94 -2.21
CA SER A 150 4.86 -12.32 -3.61
C SER A 150 5.08 -13.82 -3.79
N ALA A 151 5.48 -14.56 -2.75
CA ALA A 151 5.70 -16.00 -2.81
C ALA A 151 4.40 -16.81 -2.99
N CYS A 152 3.25 -16.16 -2.88
CA CYS A 152 1.94 -16.77 -3.05
C CYS A 152 1.60 -17.07 -4.53
N GLN A 153 2.27 -16.39 -5.48
CA GLN A 153 2.09 -16.64 -6.92
C GLN A 153 3.03 -17.69 -7.48
N ALA A 154 3.99 -18.19 -6.67
CA ALA A 154 4.82 -19.30 -7.07
C ALA A 154 3.91 -20.53 -7.29
N LYS A 155 3.98 -21.15 -8.48
CA LYS A 155 3.33 -22.41 -8.82
C LYS A 155 3.86 -23.52 -7.90
N SER A 156 3.37 -23.59 -6.67
CA SER A 156 3.67 -24.66 -5.73
C SER A 156 2.36 -25.38 -5.43
N THR A 157 2.32 -26.64 -5.86
CA THR A 157 1.17 -27.55 -5.84
C THR A 157 0.73 -27.99 -4.44
N ALA A 158 1.32 -27.47 -3.36
CA ALA A 158 1.18 -28.06 -2.02
C ALA A 158 0.86 -27.07 -0.88
N SER A 159 0.63 -25.78 -1.11
CA SER A 159 0.25 -24.89 0.01
C SER A 159 -0.73 -23.80 -0.42
N ARG A 160 -1.87 -23.76 0.26
CA ARG A 160 -2.85 -22.65 0.27
C ARG A 160 -2.14 -21.41 0.82
N LYS A 161 -1.44 -20.68 -0.05
CA LYS A 161 -0.72 -19.48 0.37
C LYS A 161 -1.68 -18.29 0.43
N SER A 162 -1.77 -17.71 1.62
CA SER A 162 -2.31 -16.39 1.89
C SER A 162 -1.53 -15.35 1.07
N CYS A 163 -2.17 -14.65 0.12
CA CYS A 163 -1.49 -13.67 -0.73
C CYS A 163 -1.60 -12.26 -0.17
N THR A 164 -2.77 -11.64 -0.35
CA THR A 164 -3.03 -10.26 0.05
C THR A 164 -3.94 -10.25 1.26
N LYS A 165 -3.48 -9.66 2.36
CA LYS A 165 -4.28 -9.38 3.56
C LYS A 165 -4.61 -7.90 3.57
N VAL A 166 -5.88 -7.58 3.82
CA VAL A 166 -6.37 -6.21 3.95
C VAL A 166 -7.11 -6.10 5.27
N VAL A 167 -6.77 -5.08 6.08
CA VAL A 167 -7.52 -4.71 7.28
C VAL A 167 -8.02 -3.28 7.09
N CYS A 168 -9.34 -3.10 7.09
CA CYS A 168 -9.95 -1.78 7.06
C CYS A 168 -10.00 -1.24 8.49
N THR A 169 -9.24 -0.18 8.76
CA THR A 169 -9.10 0.42 10.10
C THR A 169 -9.86 1.73 10.27
N GLY A 170 -10.46 2.26 9.19
CA GLY A 170 -11.29 3.46 9.21
C GLY A 170 -11.99 3.65 7.86
N GLY A 171 -13.14 4.35 7.87
CA GLY A 171 -13.93 4.58 6.67
C GLY A 171 -14.54 3.30 6.09
N ALA A 172 -14.60 3.21 4.76
CA ALA A 172 -15.08 2.02 4.05
C ALA A 172 -14.01 1.52 3.05
N CYS A 173 -13.86 0.21 2.96
CA CYS A 173 -12.91 -0.42 2.04
C CYS A 173 -13.62 -1.43 1.13
N SER A 174 -13.42 -1.32 -0.18
CA SER A 174 -13.93 -2.29 -1.16
C SER A 174 -12.77 -3.07 -1.75
N VAL A 175 -12.73 -4.39 -1.56
CA VAL A 175 -11.67 -5.26 -2.07
C VAL A 175 -12.22 -6.14 -3.17
N LYS A 176 -11.78 -5.94 -4.41
CA LYS A 176 -12.07 -6.80 -5.56
C LYS A 176 -10.94 -7.80 -5.76
N SER A 177 -11.23 -9.08 -5.57
CA SER A 177 -10.33 -10.18 -5.91
C SER A 177 -10.16 -10.26 -7.43
N ARG A 178 -8.92 -10.33 -7.90
CA ARG A 178 -8.57 -10.56 -9.31
C ARG A 178 -8.54 -12.05 -9.67
N ILE A 179 -8.56 -12.93 -8.67
CA ILE A 179 -8.54 -14.39 -8.86
C ILE A 179 -9.91 -14.92 -9.30
N ASN A 180 -10.98 -14.41 -8.67
CA ASN A 180 -12.34 -14.92 -8.87
C ASN A 180 -13.38 -13.81 -9.07
N SER A 181 -12.94 -12.56 -9.31
CA SER A 181 -13.79 -11.39 -9.53
C SER A 181 -14.76 -11.03 -8.39
N ARG A 182 -14.69 -11.71 -7.23
CA ARG A 182 -15.54 -11.39 -6.08
C ARG A 182 -15.14 -10.06 -5.45
N THR A 183 -16.12 -9.33 -4.97
CA THR A 183 -15.91 -8.05 -4.27
C THR A 183 -16.37 -8.19 -2.83
N PHE A 184 -15.53 -7.76 -1.90
CA PHE A 184 -15.79 -7.74 -0.47
C PHE A 184 -15.91 -6.29 -0.01
N GLN A 185 -17.01 -5.96 0.65
CA GLN A 185 -17.18 -4.65 1.28
C GLN A 185 -16.82 -4.79 2.76
N LEU A 186 -15.78 -4.07 3.18
CA LEU A 186 -15.29 -4.06 4.54
C LEU A 186 -15.68 -2.75 5.22
N ARG A 187 -16.20 -2.89 6.43
CA ARG A 187 -16.36 -1.82 7.40
C ARG A 187 -15.12 -1.73 8.29
N ILE A 188 -15.13 -0.73 9.16
CA ILE A 188 -14.10 -0.51 10.17
C ILE A 188 -13.91 -1.80 11.00
N ASN A 189 -12.66 -2.14 11.27
CA ASN A 189 -12.20 -3.32 11.99
C ASN A 189 -12.54 -4.65 11.31
N GLN A 190 -12.84 -4.63 10.00
CA GLN A 190 -12.98 -5.84 9.20
C GLN A 190 -11.74 -6.13 8.38
N ALA A 191 -11.48 -7.41 8.16
CA ALA A 191 -10.35 -7.87 7.38
C ALA A 191 -10.80 -8.86 6.30
N VAL A 192 -10.01 -8.95 5.23
CA VAL A 192 -10.16 -10.01 4.23
C VAL A 192 -8.79 -10.45 3.77
N GLU A 193 -8.73 -11.73 3.43
CA GLU A 193 -7.59 -12.30 2.76
C GLU A 193 -8.00 -12.79 1.36
N VAL A 194 -7.22 -12.40 0.36
CA VAL A 194 -7.39 -12.83 -1.03
C VAL A 194 -6.18 -13.68 -1.38
N GLY A 195 -6.36 -14.96 -1.70
CA GLY A 195 -5.28 -15.94 -1.92
C GLY A 195 -5.76 -17.33 -2.33
N GLY A 196 -4.85 -18.32 -2.31
CA GLY A 196 -5.08 -19.68 -2.81
C GLY A 196 -6.17 -20.45 -2.05
N LEU A 197 -7.36 -20.52 -2.66
CA LEU A 197 -8.61 -21.17 -2.25
C LEU A 197 -9.34 -20.55 -1.05
N GLY A 198 -10.44 -19.86 -1.40
CA GLY A 198 -11.52 -19.53 -0.49
C GLY A 198 -11.23 -18.26 0.27
N ALA A 199 -11.95 -17.20 -0.08
CA ALA A 199 -12.11 -16.07 0.82
C ALA A 199 -12.47 -16.61 2.21
N VAL A 200 -11.53 -16.54 3.14
CA VAL A 200 -11.88 -16.39 4.53
C VAL A 200 -12.44 -14.98 4.58
N GLU A 201 -13.73 -14.89 4.27
CA GLU A 201 -14.53 -13.75 4.62
C GLU A 201 -14.49 -13.77 6.15
N PHE A 202 -13.55 -13.05 6.74
CA PHE A 202 -13.64 -12.75 8.15
C PHE A 202 -14.88 -11.88 8.27
N ASN A 203 -16.04 -12.52 8.43
CA ASN A 203 -17.21 -11.88 8.99
C ASN A 203 -16.91 -11.66 10.48
N VAL A 204 -15.92 -10.81 10.75
CA VAL A 204 -15.82 -10.10 12.00
C VAL A 204 -16.91 -9.04 11.92
N SER A 205 -18.11 -9.43 12.29
CA SER A 205 -18.95 -8.53 13.06
C SER A 205 -18.16 -8.27 14.36
N SER A 206 -17.25 -7.28 14.30
CA SER A 206 -16.38 -6.79 15.38
C SER A 206 -15.61 -7.85 16.19
N VAL A 207 -14.30 -8.00 15.94
CA VAL A 207 -13.37 -8.21 17.07
C VAL A 207 -13.03 -6.81 17.58
N THR A 208 -13.83 -6.33 18.51
CA THR A 208 -13.45 -5.20 19.35
C THR A 208 -12.27 -5.68 20.19
N LEU A 209 -11.08 -5.12 19.97
CA LEU A 209 -9.89 -5.41 20.79
C LEU A 209 -10.05 -5.00 22.27
N ASN A 210 -11.20 -4.44 22.65
CA ASN A 210 -11.52 -4.04 24.02
C ASN A 210 -12.03 -5.17 24.94
N ASP A 211 -12.44 -6.33 24.41
CA ASP A 211 -13.04 -7.38 25.25
C ASP A 211 -12.05 -8.43 25.77
N VAL A 212 -10.80 -8.46 25.27
CA VAL A 212 -9.76 -9.35 25.80
C VAL A 212 -9.25 -8.87 27.16
N ALA A 213 -9.23 -7.55 27.40
CA ALA A 213 -8.80 -6.99 28.68
C ALA A 213 -9.80 -7.23 29.84
N LYS A 214 -11.04 -7.64 29.54
CA LYS A 214 -12.11 -7.87 30.55
C LYS A 214 -12.58 -9.32 30.66
N GLY A 215 -11.88 -10.27 30.04
CA GLY A 215 -12.18 -11.70 30.19
C GLY A 215 -13.42 -12.20 29.43
N GLY A 216 -13.86 -11.50 28.37
CA GLY A 216 -14.96 -11.98 27.53
C GLY A 216 -14.57 -13.22 26.71
N SER A 217 -15.49 -14.20 26.59
CA SER A 217 -15.34 -15.33 25.66
C SER A 217 -15.85 -14.96 24.27
N GLY A 218 -15.05 -15.21 23.23
CA GLY A 218 -15.42 -15.03 21.83
C GLY A 218 -15.28 -16.34 21.04
N GLY A 219 -16.15 -16.55 20.06
CA GLY A 219 -16.07 -17.66 19.10
C GLY A 219 -15.64 -17.17 17.73
N ILE A 220 -14.71 -17.87 17.09
CA ILE A 220 -14.37 -17.65 15.67
C ILE A 220 -15.13 -18.71 14.87
N VAL A 221 -16.05 -18.28 14.00
CA VAL A 221 -16.71 -19.18 13.04
C VAL A 221 -15.77 -19.33 11.85
N VAL A 222 -15.24 -20.53 11.65
CA VAL A 222 -14.36 -20.85 10.50
C VAL A 222 -15.11 -21.83 9.60
N GLY A 223 -15.86 -21.33 8.60
CA GLY A 223 -16.42 -22.18 7.55
C GLY A 223 -17.78 -21.78 7.00
N ARG A 224 -18.16 -22.38 5.85
CA ARG A 224 -19.45 -22.20 5.15
C ARG A 224 -20.60 -23.04 5.73
N THR A 225 -20.36 -23.84 6.77
CA THR A 225 -21.35 -24.72 7.38
C THR A 225 -21.53 -24.37 8.85
N LYS A 226 -22.78 -24.39 9.30
CA LYS A 226 -23.30 -23.91 10.60
C LYS A 226 -22.73 -24.63 11.85
N GLY A 227 -21.70 -25.47 11.72
CA GLY A 227 -21.24 -26.41 12.75
C GLY A 227 -19.81 -26.20 13.28
N ASP A 228 -18.87 -25.68 12.49
CA ASP A 228 -17.44 -25.63 12.87
C ASP A 228 -17.03 -24.25 13.39
N SER A 229 -17.44 -23.95 14.62
CA SER A 229 -16.98 -22.76 15.34
C SER A 229 -15.92 -23.15 16.38
N ALA A 230 -14.72 -22.60 16.24
CA ALA A 230 -13.69 -22.71 17.26
C ALA A 230 -14.08 -21.81 18.44
N LYS A 231 -14.46 -22.42 19.56
CA LYS A 231 -14.83 -21.70 20.79
C LYS A 231 -13.58 -21.45 21.61
N PHE A 232 -13.28 -20.18 21.92
CA PHE A 232 -12.27 -19.84 22.92
C PHE A 232 -12.97 -19.33 24.18
N THR A 233 -12.55 -19.84 25.34
CA THR A 233 -12.98 -19.29 26.63
C THR A 233 -11.76 -18.68 27.31
N GLY A 234 -11.88 -17.42 27.76
CA GLY A 234 -10.77 -16.64 28.35
C GLY A 234 -10.18 -17.20 29.64
N LYS A 235 -10.59 -18.40 30.09
CA LYS A 235 -9.99 -19.06 31.27
C LYS A 235 -8.68 -19.79 30.98
N SER A 236 -8.37 -20.17 29.73
CA SER A 236 -7.26 -21.10 29.48
C SER A 236 -5.86 -20.46 29.48
N THR A 237 -5.70 -19.15 29.72
CA THR A 237 -4.40 -18.48 29.61
C THR A 237 -4.04 -17.57 30.80
N ILE A 238 -4.90 -17.47 31.83
CA ILE A 238 -4.63 -16.64 33.02
C ILE A 238 -4.05 -17.46 34.19
N ASP A 239 -3.84 -18.77 34.05
CA ASP A 239 -3.31 -19.59 35.15
C ASP A 239 -1.77 -19.54 35.31
N ARG A 240 -1.04 -18.74 34.51
CA ARG A 240 0.44 -18.71 34.58
C ARG A 240 1.11 -17.33 34.62
N THR A 241 0.36 -16.25 34.73
CA THR A 241 0.98 -14.93 34.96
C THR A 241 0.71 -14.50 36.40
N ILE A 242 1.52 -15.00 37.32
CA ILE A 242 1.68 -14.34 38.63
C ILE A 242 2.41 -13.04 38.32
N ILE A 243 1.69 -11.92 38.33
CA ILE A 243 2.30 -10.60 38.35
C ILE A 243 2.82 -10.41 39.77
N GLU A 244 4.11 -10.65 39.97
CA GLU A 244 4.80 -10.23 41.20
C GLU A 244 4.97 -8.71 41.11
N GLN A 245 3.98 -7.97 41.63
CA GLN A 245 4.08 -6.53 41.82
C GLN A 245 5.14 -6.26 42.88
N SER A 246 6.22 -5.59 42.49
CA SER A 246 7.19 -5.03 43.44
C SER A 246 6.46 -4.06 44.39
N PRO A 247 6.67 -4.15 45.71
CA PRO A 247 5.95 -3.29 46.65
C PRO A 247 6.31 -1.82 46.44
N GLU A 248 5.28 -0.97 46.43
CA GLU A 248 5.39 0.47 46.22
C GLU A 248 6.14 1.13 47.39
N PRO A 249 7.09 2.06 47.13
CA PRO A 249 7.82 2.74 48.19
C PRO A 249 6.91 3.65 49.03
N PRO A 250 7.17 3.80 50.34
CA PRO A 250 6.31 4.56 51.24
C PRO A 250 6.29 6.05 50.87
N PRO A 251 5.15 6.73 51.09
CA PRO A 251 4.99 8.14 50.76
C PRO A 251 5.91 9.02 51.62
N PRO A 252 6.39 10.16 51.09
CA PRO A 252 7.23 11.09 51.83
C PRO A 252 6.46 11.75 52.98
N PRO A 253 7.14 12.12 54.08
CA PRO A 253 6.50 12.75 55.23
C PRO A 253 5.96 14.14 54.89
N PRO A 254 4.83 14.55 55.51
CA PRO A 254 4.22 15.86 55.30
C PRO A 254 5.11 17.01 55.82
N PRO A 255 4.91 18.23 55.29
CA PRO A 255 5.75 19.41 55.57
C PRO A 255 5.67 19.91 57.01
#